data_AF-A0A1H3Y6B6-F1
#
_entry.id   AF-A0A1H3Y6B6-F1
#
_cell.length_a   1.000
_cell.length_b   1.000
_cell.length_c   1.000
_cell.angle_alpha   90.00
_cell.angle_beta   90.00
_cell.angle_gamma   90.00
#
_symmetry.space_group_name_H-M   'P 1'
#
loop_
_entity.id
_entity.type
_entity.pdbx_description
1 polymer ?
#
loop_
_entity_poly.entity_id
_entity_poly.type
_entity_poly.pdbx_seq_one_letter_code
_entity_poly.pdbx_strand_id
1 'polypeptide(L)'
;MKKYLTIIILALLVSCQNQQSVQEYLVEKQNDPAFKTMSLTPDILLASYDGLSEEQIKTVKKIKSVNFAYLSHDDQKFTSESETLENIIKLESYESLMRMNDGSQKMNLLYLGEPEDIDELLFYGKSENFGMILSRVNSKELEPNDMVKIVKILEKLELDQVGDFMESIISENKNGNQSKNVSI
;
A
#
# COMPACT_ATOMS: atom_id res chain seq x y z
N MET A 1 31.84 -37.24 -18.00
CA MET A 1 31.76 -35.80 -17.64
C MET A 1 30.40 -35.14 -17.95
N LYS A 2 29.33 -35.90 -18.25
CA LYS A 2 27.99 -35.33 -18.54
C LYS A 2 27.00 -35.39 -17.35
N LYS A 3 27.32 -36.12 -16.27
CA LYS A 3 26.46 -36.24 -15.07
C LYS A 3 26.57 -35.06 -14.09
N TYR A 4 27.66 -34.31 -14.12
CA TYR A 4 27.87 -33.16 -13.22
C TYR A 4 27.20 -31.87 -13.74
N LEU A 5 26.90 -31.80 -15.04
CA LEU A 5 26.23 -30.64 -15.63
C LEU A 5 24.75 -30.56 -15.20
N THR A 6 24.11 -31.70 -14.98
CA THR A 6 22.70 -31.78 -14.55
C THR A 6 22.49 -31.35 -13.10
N ILE A 7 23.48 -31.54 -12.22
CA ILE A 7 23.43 -31.14 -10.81
C ILE A 7 23.53 -29.62 -10.65
N ILE A 8 24.27 -28.94 -11.54
CA ILE A 8 24.44 -27.48 -11.50
C ILE A 8 23.15 -26.76 -11.91
N ILE A 9 22.38 -27.32 -12.85
CA ILE A 9 21.10 -26.73 -13.28
C ILE A 9 20.01 -26.86 -12.22
N LEU A 10 20.03 -27.91 -11.39
CA LEU A 10 19.07 -28.08 -10.29
C LEU A 10 19.39 -27.17 -9.09
N ALA A 11 20.66 -26.82 -8.87
CA ALA A 11 21.07 -25.87 -7.83
C ALA A 11 20.67 -24.41 -8.14
N LEU A 12 20.45 -24.07 -9.42
CA LEU A 12 20.01 -22.73 -9.82
C LEU A 12 18.51 -22.47 -9.56
N LEU A 13 17.70 -23.51 -9.34
CA LEU A 13 16.28 -23.37 -9.01
C LEU A 13 16.01 -23.05 -7.53
N VAL A 14 17.03 -23.14 -6.67
CA VAL A 14 16.93 -22.83 -5.23
C VAL A 14 17.31 -21.37 -4.91
N SER A 15 17.61 -20.57 -5.95
CA SER A 15 18.05 -19.17 -5.82
C SER A 15 16.94 -18.14 -6.10
N CYS A 16 15.71 -18.57 -6.44
CA CYS A 16 14.57 -17.67 -6.30
C CYS A 16 14.40 -17.42 -4.81
N GLN A 17 14.79 -16.23 -4.36
CA GLN A 17 14.54 -15.78 -3.00
C GLN A 17 13.09 -16.08 -2.67
N ASN A 18 12.88 -16.93 -1.65
CA ASN A 18 11.58 -17.33 -1.12
C ASN A 18 10.96 -16.15 -0.35
N GLN A 19 10.95 -14.97 -0.97
CA GLN A 19 10.52 -13.71 -0.41
C GLN A 19 9.05 -13.52 -0.76
N GLN A 20 8.24 -13.46 0.29
CA GLN A 20 6.82 -13.18 0.20
C GLN A 20 6.60 -11.81 -0.45
N SER A 21 5.70 -11.75 -1.42
CA SER A 21 5.28 -10.51 -2.06
C SER A 21 4.19 -9.78 -1.27
N VAL A 22 3.95 -8.50 -1.55
CA VAL A 22 2.83 -7.72 -0.99
C VAL A 22 1.48 -8.36 -1.34
N GLN A 23 1.34 -8.87 -2.57
CA GLN A 23 0.13 -9.59 -3.00
C GLN A 23 -0.09 -10.85 -2.14
N GLU A 24 0.94 -11.66 -1.93
CA GLU A 24 0.84 -12.88 -1.10
C GLU A 24 0.55 -12.54 0.36
N TYR A 25 1.19 -11.50 0.89
CA TYR A 25 0.90 -10.96 2.23
C TYR A 25 -0.58 -10.58 2.38
N LEU A 26 -1.14 -9.81 1.45
CA LEU A 26 -2.55 -9.44 1.48
C LEU A 26 -3.49 -10.66 1.40
N VAL A 27 -3.14 -11.67 0.61
CA VAL A 27 -3.93 -12.92 0.51
C VAL A 27 -3.87 -13.72 1.82
N GLU A 28 -2.71 -13.79 2.45
CA GLU A 28 -2.55 -14.44 3.76
C GLU A 28 -3.40 -13.75 4.83
N LYS A 29 -3.34 -12.41 4.90
CA LYS A 29 -4.03 -11.63 5.94
C LYS A 29 -5.55 -11.61 5.81
N GLN A 30 -6.11 -11.97 4.66
CA GLN A 30 -7.56 -12.17 4.53
C GLN A 30 -8.11 -13.27 5.45
N ASN A 31 -7.26 -14.22 5.86
CA ASN A 31 -7.65 -15.31 6.75
C ASN A 31 -7.16 -15.11 8.20
N ASP A 32 -6.49 -14.00 8.50
CA ASP A 32 -6.02 -13.68 9.86
C ASP A 32 -7.07 -12.83 10.59
N PRO A 33 -7.69 -13.33 11.68
CA PRO A 33 -8.75 -12.60 12.39
C PRO A 33 -8.28 -11.31 13.06
N ALA A 34 -6.96 -11.10 13.21
CA ALA A 34 -6.40 -9.84 13.71
C ALA A 34 -6.54 -8.70 12.68
N PHE A 35 -6.64 -9.03 11.40
CA PHE A 35 -6.68 -8.05 10.32
C PHE A 35 -8.11 -7.76 9.87
N LYS A 36 -8.40 -6.48 9.65
CA LYS A 36 -9.55 -6.05 8.87
C LYS A 36 -9.08 -5.91 7.42
N THR A 37 -9.67 -6.69 6.51
CA THR A 37 -9.29 -6.67 5.09
C THR A 37 -10.49 -6.42 4.18
N MET A 38 -10.22 -5.84 3.02
CA MET A 38 -11.23 -5.60 1.98
C MET A 38 -10.58 -5.73 0.60
N SER A 39 -11.33 -6.25 -0.37
CA SER A 39 -10.90 -6.26 -1.77
C SER A 39 -12.02 -5.76 -2.65
N LEU A 40 -11.68 -4.84 -3.57
CA LEU A 40 -12.62 -4.19 -4.46
C LEU A 40 -12.19 -4.39 -5.91
N THR A 41 -13.16 -4.79 -6.73
CA THR A 41 -13.03 -4.81 -8.19
C THR A 41 -13.52 -3.48 -8.77
N PRO A 42 -13.20 -3.16 -10.03
CA PRO A 42 -13.68 -1.95 -10.69
C PRO A 42 -15.19 -1.81 -10.66
N ASP A 43 -15.93 -2.91 -10.83
CA ASP A 43 -17.40 -2.90 -10.82
C ASP A 43 -17.95 -2.47 -9.47
N ILE A 44 -17.33 -2.94 -8.36
CA ILE A 44 -17.72 -2.52 -7.01
C ILE A 44 -17.39 -1.03 -6.82
N LEU A 45 -16.19 -0.59 -7.22
CA LEU A 45 -15.78 0.82 -7.11
C LEU A 45 -16.71 1.76 -7.87
N LEU A 46 -17.15 1.36 -9.07
CA LEU A 46 -18.11 2.12 -9.87
C LEU A 46 -19.51 2.14 -9.25
N ALA A 47 -19.93 1.04 -8.61
CA ALA A 47 -21.23 0.94 -7.94
C ALA A 47 -21.27 1.65 -6.58
N SER A 48 -20.13 1.81 -5.92
CA SER A 48 -20.06 2.47 -4.60
C SER A 48 -20.17 3.99 -4.66
N TYR A 49 -20.02 4.63 -5.83
CA TYR A 49 -20.02 6.10 -5.95
C TYR A 49 -20.92 6.63 -7.07
N ASP A 50 -22.12 7.08 -6.66
CA ASP A 50 -22.99 7.95 -7.45
C ASP A 50 -22.42 9.38 -7.46
N GLY A 51 -21.35 9.61 -8.23
CA GLY A 51 -20.72 10.95 -8.28
C GLY A 51 -19.29 11.00 -8.83
N LEU A 52 -18.83 9.95 -9.50
CA LEU A 52 -17.56 9.99 -10.23
C LEU A 52 -17.72 10.82 -11.50
N SER A 53 -16.77 11.73 -11.75
CA SER A 53 -16.70 12.41 -13.05
C SER A 53 -16.32 11.42 -14.15
N GLU A 54 -16.55 11.78 -15.42
CA GLU A 54 -16.16 10.93 -16.56
C GLU A 54 -14.68 10.57 -16.53
N GLU A 55 -13.82 11.48 -16.08
CA GLU A 55 -12.39 11.21 -15.93
C GLU A 55 -12.10 10.22 -14.79
N GLN A 56 -12.80 10.33 -13.65
CA GLN A 56 -12.65 9.39 -12.55
C GLN A 56 -13.12 7.99 -12.97
N ILE A 57 -14.21 7.88 -13.72
CA ILE A 57 -14.70 6.61 -14.28
C ILE A 57 -13.65 5.98 -15.20
N LYS A 58 -13.01 6.78 -16.07
CA LYS A 58 -11.91 6.29 -16.93
C LYS A 58 -10.75 5.75 -16.11
N THR A 59 -10.36 6.46 -15.04
CA THR A 59 -9.30 5.99 -14.13
C THR A 59 -9.69 4.70 -13.41
N VAL A 60 -10.92 4.59 -12.88
CA VAL A 60 -11.38 3.34 -12.23
C VAL A 60 -11.33 2.14 -13.17
N LYS A 61 -11.63 2.33 -14.46
CA LYS A 61 -11.54 1.25 -15.46
C LYS A 61 -10.10 0.76 -15.73
N LYS A 62 -9.08 1.54 -15.38
CA LYS A 62 -7.67 1.13 -15.46
C LYS A 62 -7.23 0.32 -14.23
N ILE A 63 -7.99 0.40 -13.13
CA ILE A 63 -7.76 -0.43 -11.94
C ILE A 63 -8.18 -1.86 -12.26
N LYS A 64 -7.39 -2.84 -11.79
CA LYS A 64 -7.73 -4.27 -11.81
C LYS A 64 -8.29 -4.70 -10.47
N SER A 65 -7.68 -4.25 -9.38
CA SER A 65 -8.15 -4.51 -8.03
C SER A 65 -7.60 -3.49 -7.04
N VAL A 66 -8.36 -3.22 -6.00
CA VAL A 66 -7.89 -2.54 -4.79
C VAL A 66 -7.94 -3.55 -3.65
N ASN A 67 -6.89 -3.60 -2.84
CA ASN A 67 -6.79 -4.45 -1.67
C ASN A 67 -6.42 -3.60 -0.47
N PHE A 68 -7.07 -3.85 0.65
CA PHE A 68 -6.89 -3.13 1.89
C PHE A 68 -6.64 -4.12 3.02
N ALA A 69 -5.69 -3.79 3.90
CA ALA A 69 -5.47 -4.47 5.16
C ALA A 69 -5.15 -3.46 6.26
N TYR A 70 -5.75 -3.65 7.42
CA TYR A 70 -5.50 -2.88 8.63
C TYR A 70 -5.30 -3.80 9.82
N LEU A 71 -4.36 -3.41 10.67
CA LEU A 71 -4.07 -4.02 11.96
C LEU A 71 -4.03 -2.92 13.02
N SER A 72 -4.80 -3.07 14.07
CA SER A 72 -4.87 -2.09 15.16
C SER A 72 -3.58 -2.03 15.96
N HIS A 73 -3.26 -0.86 16.52
CA HIS A 73 -2.05 -0.66 17.34
C HIS A 73 -2.07 -1.45 18.65
N ASP A 74 -3.25 -1.81 19.15
CA ASP A 74 -3.43 -2.59 20.37
C ASP A 74 -3.27 -4.11 20.16
N ASP A 75 -3.19 -4.57 18.90
CA ASP A 75 -2.93 -5.96 18.61
C ASP A 75 -1.46 -6.31 18.88
N GLN A 76 -1.24 -7.42 19.59
CA GLN A 76 0.10 -7.91 19.92
C GLN A 76 1.01 -8.18 18.70
N LYS A 77 0.43 -8.37 17.51
CA LYS A 77 1.16 -8.60 16.26
C LYS A 77 1.60 -7.29 15.59
N PHE A 78 1.13 -6.12 16.04
CA PHE A 78 1.34 -4.83 15.37
C PHE A 78 2.80 -4.56 15.03
N THR A 79 3.70 -4.71 16.00
CA THR A 79 5.14 -4.47 15.79
C THR A 79 5.74 -5.47 14.80
N SER A 80 5.49 -6.77 14.97
CA SER A 80 6.09 -7.81 14.11
C SER A 80 5.56 -7.77 12.68
N GLU A 81 4.27 -7.48 12.50
CA GLU A 81 3.63 -7.34 11.18
C GLU A 81 4.10 -6.07 10.47
N SER A 82 4.26 -4.95 11.19
CA SER A 82 4.85 -3.73 10.65
C SER A 82 6.27 -3.96 10.13
N GLU A 83 7.11 -4.65 10.89
CA GLU A 83 8.47 -4.98 10.45
C GLU A 83 8.47 -5.93 9.27
N THR A 84 7.61 -6.94 9.27
CA THR A 84 7.46 -7.92 8.18
C THR A 84 7.08 -7.22 6.88
N LEU A 85 6.02 -6.42 6.90
CA LEU A 85 5.54 -5.72 5.72
C LEU A 85 6.57 -4.69 5.22
N GLU A 86 7.23 -3.97 6.11
CA GLU A 86 8.31 -3.05 5.70
C GLU A 86 9.48 -3.76 5.03
N ASN A 87 9.77 -4.99 5.44
CA ASN A 87 10.82 -5.80 4.79
C ASN A 87 10.36 -6.30 3.43
N ILE A 88 9.11 -6.77 3.29
CA ILE A 88 8.51 -7.14 2.00
C ILE A 88 8.61 -5.98 1.01
N ILE A 89 8.14 -4.79 1.42
CA ILE A 89 8.17 -3.58 0.57
C ILE A 89 9.59 -3.19 0.16
N LYS A 90 10.59 -3.31 1.04
CA LYS A 90 11.99 -2.97 0.73
C LYS A 90 12.65 -3.95 -0.23
N LEU A 91 12.22 -5.21 -0.20
CA LEU A 91 12.78 -6.27 -1.04
C LEU A 91 12.19 -6.21 -2.45
N GLU A 92 10.96 -5.73 -2.57
CA GLU A 92 10.35 -5.41 -3.84
C GLU A 92 10.90 -4.09 -4.43
N SER A 93 10.85 -3.98 -5.76
CA SER A 93 11.39 -2.83 -6.52
C SER A 93 10.45 -1.63 -6.55
N TYR A 94 9.77 -1.33 -5.43
CA TYR A 94 8.91 -0.16 -5.35
C TYR A 94 9.73 1.14 -5.34
N GLU A 95 9.29 2.08 -6.16
CA GLU A 95 9.81 3.44 -6.20
C GLU A 95 8.97 4.36 -5.30
N SER A 96 9.63 5.26 -4.57
CA SER A 96 8.98 6.15 -3.60
C SER A 96 8.51 7.45 -4.25
N LEU A 97 7.22 7.77 -4.09
CA LEU A 97 6.63 9.05 -4.53
C LEU A 97 6.62 10.05 -3.39
N MET A 98 6.20 9.58 -2.21
CA MET A 98 6.10 10.39 -1.01
C MET A 98 6.46 9.53 0.19
N ARG A 99 7.26 10.10 1.10
CA ARG A 99 7.63 9.44 2.35
C ARG A 99 7.61 10.45 3.48
N MET A 100 7.01 10.05 4.58
CA MET A 100 7.01 10.76 5.84
C MET A 100 7.42 9.78 6.95
N ASN A 101 8.29 10.22 7.85
CA ASN A 101 8.66 9.48 9.04
C ASN A 101 9.12 10.47 10.10
N ASP A 102 8.37 10.59 11.19
CA ASP A 102 8.69 11.47 12.33
C ASP A 102 9.09 10.69 13.60
N GLY A 103 9.16 9.36 13.51
CA GLY A 103 9.47 8.46 14.62
C GLY A 103 8.23 7.74 15.17
N SER A 104 7.15 8.47 15.44
CA SER A 104 5.87 7.91 15.92
C SER A 104 4.94 7.49 14.78
N GLN A 105 5.11 8.11 13.62
CA GLN A 105 4.31 7.88 12.43
C GLN A 105 5.19 7.65 11.23
N LYS A 106 4.72 6.78 10.33
CA LYS A 106 5.36 6.53 9.06
C LYS A 106 4.29 6.41 7.98
N MET A 107 4.54 7.04 6.85
CA MET A 107 3.68 6.96 5.67
C MET A 107 4.56 6.89 4.42
N ASN A 108 4.25 5.95 3.54
CA ASN A 108 4.90 5.77 2.25
C ASN A 108 3.81 5.66 1.17
N LEU A 109 3.92 6.48 0.14
CA LEU A 109 3.24 6.28 -1.14
C LEU A 109 4.28 5.85 -2.17
N LEU A 110 4.06 4.68 -2.75
CA LEU A 110 5.01 3.93 -3.55
C LEU A 110 4.35 3.49 -4.85
N TYR A 111 5.14 3.20 -5.88
CA TYR A 111 4.67 2.59 -7.11
C TYR A 111 5.62 1.52 -7.63
N LEU A 112 5.08 0.59 -8.42
CA LEU A 112 5.82 -0.41 -9.18
C LEU A 112 5.44 -0.25 -10.66
N GLY A 113 6.41 -0.43 -11.56
CA GLY A 113 6.25 -0.26 -13.00
C GLY A 113 7.02 0.96 -13.51
N GLU A 114 6.72 1.38 -14.74
CA GLU A 114 7.36 2.54 -15.36
C GLU A 114 6.62 3.83 -14.98
N PRO A 115 7.28 5.00 -14.93
CA PRO A 115 6.62 6.26 -14.58
C PRO A 115 5.43 6.64 -15.47
N GLU A 116 5.41 6.18 -16.73
CA GLU A 116 4.35 6.43 -17.71
C GLU A 116 3.34 5.26 -17.80
N ASP A 117 3.62 4.13 -17.15
CA ASP A 117 2.77 2.93 -17.11
C ASP A 117 2.95 2.24 -15.75
N ILE A 118 2.23 2.76 -14.76
CA ILE A 118 2.29 2.27 -13.39
C ILE A 118 1.44 1.00 -13.30
N ASP A 119 2.06 -0.10 -12.91
CA ASP A 119 1.37 -1.37 -12.69
C ASP A 119 0.67 -1.37 -11.33
N GLU A 120 1.33 -0.80 -10.32
CA GLU A 120 0.87 -0.85 -8.94
C GLU A 120 1.12 0.44 -8.18
N LEU A 121 0.13 0.86 -7.39
CA LEU A 121 0.30 1.87 -6.35
C LEU A 121 0.15 1.23 -4.98
N LEU A 122 1.06 1.56 -4.08
CA LEU A 122 1.06 1.06 -2.72
C LEU A 122 1.06 2.22 -1.74
N PHE A 123 0.08 2.24 -0.84
CA PHE A 123 0.06 3.11 0.32
C PHE A 123 0.30 2.26 1.57
N TYR A 124 1.35 2.60 2.30
CA TYR A 124 1.67 1.99 3.58
C TYR A 124 1.75 3.07 4.65
N GLY A 125 1.03 2.86 5.77
CA GLY A 125 1.06 3.73 6.92
C GLY A 125 1.18 2.95 8.22
N LYS A 126 1.86 3.53 9.21
CA LYS A 126 1.76 3.08 10.60
C LYS A 126 1.84 4.24 11.58
N SER A 127 1.14 4.10 12.71
CA SER A 127 1.22 4.98 13.86
C SER A 127 1.00 4.19 15.14
N GLU A 128 1.73 4.53 16.20
CA GLU A 128 1.56 3.92 17.54
C GLU A 128 0.17 4.21 18.15
N ASN A 129 -0.57 5.20 17.61
CA ASN A 129 -1.89 5.60 18.10
C ASN A 129 -3.06 5.01 17.30
N PHE A 130 -2.80 4.47 16.11
CA PHE A 130 -3.86 4.02 15.19
C PHE A 130 -3.67 2.59 14.71
N GLY A 131 -2.43 2.20 14.44
CA GLY A 131 -2.07 0.89 13.93
C GLY A 131 -1.39 0.98 12.57
N MET A 132 -1.41 -0.12 11.85
CA MET A 132 -0.80 -0.27 10.53
C MET A 132 -1.89 -0.39 9.46
N ILE A 133 -1.66 0.27 8.33
CA ILE A 133 -2.54 0.25 7.18
C ILE A 133 -1.76 -0.03 5.90
N LEU A 134 -2.33 -0.84 5.03
CA LEU A 134 -1.80 -1.19 3.72
C LEU A 134 -2.93 -1.13 2.70
N SER A 135 -2.75 -0.31 1.66
CA SER A 135 -3.62 -0.29 0.49
C SER A 135 -2.80 -0.51 -0.76
N ARG A 136 -3.24 -1.45 -1.60
CA ARG A 136 -2.63 -1.81 -2.86
C ARG A 136 -3.62 -1.62 -3.99
N VAL A 137 -3.25 -0.85 -5.00
CA VAL A 137 -4.01 -0.67 -6.23
C VAL A 137 -3.24 -1.35 -7.35
N ASN A 138 -3.73 -2.48 -7.82
CA ASN A 138 -3.24 -3.17 -9.01
C ASN A 138 -3.97 -2.62 -10.23
N SER A 139 -3.25 -2.36 -11.32
CA SER A 139 -3.78 -1.60 -12.43
C SER A 139 -3.13 -1.97 -13.76
N LYS A 140 -3.46 -1.22 -14.81
CA LYS A 140 -2.86 -1.32 -16.15
C LYS A 140 -2.89 0.07 -16.78
N GLU A 141 -1.78 0.51 -17.37
CA GLU A 141 -1.73 1.76 -18.13
C GLU A 141 -2.12 2.98 -17.27
N LEU A 142 -1.74 2.98 -15.99
CA LEU A 142 -1.91 4.17 -15.14
C LEU A 142 -0.82 5.20 -15.46
N GLU A 143 -1.27 6.39 -15.80
CA GLU A 143 -0.40 7.54 -16.01
C GLU A 143 -0.29 8.36 -14.72
N PRO A 144 0.72 9.24 -14.58
CA PRO A 144 0.88 10.07 -13.38
C PRO A 144 -0.36 10.87 -12.98
N ASN A 145 -1.14 11.36 -13.95
CA ASN A 145 -2.38 12.11 -13.68
C ASN A 145 -3.49 11.24 -13.07
N ASP A 146 -3.50 9.93 -13.36
CA ASP A 146 -4.46 9.01 -12.79
C ASP A 146 -4.22 8.76 -11.30
N MET A 147 -2.97 8.84 -10.84
CA MET A 147 -2.62 8.65 -9.43
C MET A 147 -3.34 9.65 -8.52
N VAL A 148 -3.33 10.93 -8.89
CA VAL A 148 -4.02 11.99 -8.14
C VAL A 148 -5.53 11.72 -8.08
N LYS A 149 -6.10 11.17 -9.17
CA LYS A 149 -7.51 10.80 -9.23
C LYS A 149 -7.81 9.60 -8.34
N ILE A 150 -6.93 8.61 -8.30
CA ILE A 150 -7.05 7.43 -7.43
C ILE A 150 -7.05 7.85 -5.96
N VAL A 151 -6.12 8.70 -5.53
CA VAL A 151 -6.11 9.21 -4.15
C VAL A 151 -7.45 9.88 -3.81
N LYS A 152 -7.98 10.74 -4.69
CA LYS A 152 -9.29 11.38 -4.49
C LYS A 152 -10.46 10.40 -4.49
N ILE A 153 -10.38 9.30 -5.23
CA ILE A 153 -11.40 8.24 -5.22
C ILE A 153 -11.33 7.47 -3.90
N LEU A 154 -10.12 7.15 -3.41
CA LEU A 154 -9.91 6.47 -2.12
C LEU A 154 -10.32 7.34 -0.93
N GLU A 155 -10.04 8.65 -0.96
CA GLU A 155 -10.57 9.62 0.02
C GLU A 155 -12.08 9.64 0.02
N LYS A 156 -12.69 9.62 -1.17
CA LYS A 156 -14.14 9.58 -1.31
C LYS A 156 -14.72 8.33 -0.69
N LEU A 157 -14.08 7.17 -0.86
CA LEU A 157 -14.56 5.82 -0.49
C LEU A 157 -14.93 5.62 0.99
N GLU A 158 -14.76 6.63 1.85
CA GLU A 158 -15.06 6.57 3.29
C GLU A 158 -14.61 5.24 3.89
N LEU A 159 -13.43 4.76 3.48
CA LEU A 159 -12.81 3.64 4.15
C LEU A 159 -12.44 4.17 5.54
N ASP A 160 -13.33 3.97 6.51
CA ASP A 160 -13.25 4.54 7.86
C ASP A 160 -11.82 4.52 8.39
N GLN A 161 -11.12 3.41 8.17
CA GLN A 161 -9.75 3.19 8.65
C GLN A 161 -8.68 4.01 7.89
N VAL A 162 -8.85 4.25 6.59
CA VAL A 162 -7.96 5.17 5.83
C VAL A 162 -8.25 6.61 6.24
N GLY A 163 -9.53 6.97 6.36
CA GLY A 163 -9.96 8.31 6.80
C GLY A 163 -9.39 8.64 8.18
N ASP A 164 -9.65 7.77 9.15
CA ASP A 164 -9.17 7.91 10.53
C ASP A 164 -7.64 7.97 10.60
N PHE A 165 -6.93 7.14 9.81
CA PHE A 165 -5.47 7.23 9.73
C PHE A 165 -5.06 8.63 9.25
N MET A 166 -5.59 9.10 8.13
CA MET A 166 -5.24 10.40 7.56
C MET A 166 -5.59 11.57 8.50
N GLU A 167 -6.72 11.50 9.19
CA GLU A 167 -7.10 12.47 10.22
C GLU A 167 -6.15 12.46 11.42
N SER A 168 -5.69 11.29 11.86
CA SER A 168 -4.70 11.17 12.94
C SER A 168 -3.40 11.91 12.59
N ILE A 169 -2.92 11.79 11.34
CA ILE A 169 -1.75 12.52 10.84
C ILE A 169 -1.99 14.04 10.88
N ILE A 170 -3.15 14.48 10.40
CA ILE A 170 -3.47 15.92 10.32
C ILE A 170 -3.65 16.53 11.72
N SER A 171 -4.24 15.80 12.65
CA SER A 171 -4.53 16.27 14.00
C SER A 171 -3.27 16.40 14.86
N GLU A 172 -2.32 15.48 14.77
CA GLU A 172 -1.04 15.56 15.48
C GLU A 172 -0.18 16.73 14.98
N ASN A 173 -0.17 16.99 13.66
CA ASN A 173 0.60 18.09 13.08
C ASN A 173 0.08 19.48 13.53
N LYS A 174 -1.24 19.63 13.76
CA LYS A 174 -1.82 20.87 14.30
C LYS A 174 -1.41 21.15 15.74
N ASN A 175 -1.19 20.12 16.55
CA ASN A 175 -0.73 20.26 17.94
C ASN A 175 0.80 20.49 18.05
N GLY A 176 1.57 20.08 17.03
CA GLY A 176 3.02 20.27 16.97
C GLY A 176 3.50 21.68 16.57
N ASN A 177 2.63 22.52 16.01
CA ASN A 177 3.04 23.78 15.38
C ASN A 177 3.08 25.02 16.32
N GLN A 178 3.23 24.83 17.63
CA GLN A 178 3.61 25.90 18.57
C GLN A 178 5.11 25.95 18.90
N SER A 179 5.94 25.07 18.33
CA SER A 179 7.39 25.15 18.55
C SER A 179 8.18 24.64 17.36
N LYS A 180 8.35 25.50 16.35
CA LYS A 180 9.58 25.61 15.55
C LYS A 180 9.47 26.81 14.61
N ASN A 181 9.93 27.95 15.11
CA ASN A 181 10.59 28.94 14.25
C ASN A 181 11.71 28.23 13.50
N VAL A 182 11.65 28.16 12.17
CA VAL A 182 12.86 28.30 11.34
C VAL A 182 12.50 29.14 10.13
N SER A 183 13.29 30.20 10.00
CA SER A 183 13.26 31.29 9.05
C SER A 183 13.43 30.86 7.60
N ILE A 184 12.96 31.78 6.75
CA ILE A 184 13.25 31.93 5.31
C ILE A 184 14.75 31.78 5.03
#